data_AF-F1L883-F1
#
_entry.id   AF-F1L883-F1
#
_cell.length_a   1.000
_cell.length_b   1.000
_cell.length_c   1.000
_cell.angle_alpha   90.00
_cell.angle_beta   90.00
_cell.angle_gamma   90.00
#
_symmetry.space_group_name_H-M   'P 1'
#
loop_
_entity.id
_entity.type
_entity.pdbx_description
1 polymer ?
#
loop_
_entity_poly.entity_id
_entity_poly.type
_entity_poly.pdbx_seq_one_letter_code
_entity_poly.pdbx_strand_id
1 'polypeptide(L)'
;MQKYSGLDAKEMKIRIEPGLFQWMHWCKHGLPPFMNAEQFNRAGFSIDLSYKAIDDAAKFDEKETLLDYYNRSFALVRGILDSHPEGTILLVGHAGSLDTLTRQLSGKKPRERAEFRQFLHKTSYLAINEVIERNNEWKVIGSPIPSLINSGLDRC
;
A
#
# COMPACT_ATOMS: atom_id res chain seq x y z
N MET A 1 -28.24 13.27 -3.98
CA MET A 1 -27.72 13.40 -2.61
C MET A 1 -27.01 12.09 -2.26
N GLN A 2 -25.68 12.07 -2.30
CA GLN A 2 -24.90 10.84 -2.11
C GLN A 2 -24.89 10.49 -0.62
N LYS A 3 -25.56 9.38 -0.25
CA LYS A 3 -25.53 8.85 1.10
C LYS A 3 -24.14 8.24 1.32
N TYR A 4 -23.31 8.89 2.12
CA TYR A 4 -22.09 8.28 2.64
C TYR A 4 -22.50 7.27 3.71
N SER A 5 -22.35 5.98 3.42
CA SER A 5 -22.63 4.92 4.40
C SER A 5 -21.59 4.86 5.52
N GLY A 6 -20.45 5.55 5.40
CA GLY A 6 -19.43 5.63 6.46
C GLY A 6 -19.13 4.27 7.11
N LEU A 7 -19.20 4.23 8.45
CA LEU A 7 -19.05 3.02 9.27
C LEU A 7 -20.26 2.06 9.21
N ASP A 8 -21.38 2.47 8.63
CA ASP A 8 -22.57 1.64 8.38
C ASP A 8 -22.50 0.90 7.03
N ALA A 9 -21.36 1.00 6.32
CA ALA A 9 -21.09 0.11 5.20
C ALA A 9 -21.04 -1.34 5.73
N LYS A 10 -21.87 -2.22 5.15
CA LYS A 10 -21.80 -3.68 5.34
C LYS A 10 -20.34 -4.11 5.49
N GLU A 11 -20.04 -4.89 6.53
CA GLU A 11 -18.69 -5.34 6.92
C GLU A 11 -17.70 -5.38 5.75
N MET A 12 -16.83 -4.37 5.67
CA MET A 12 -15.72 -4.35 4.73
C MET A 12 -14.74 -5.46 5.11
N LYS A 13 -14.54 -6.43 4.22
CA LYS A 13 -13.56 -7.49 4.40
C LYS A 13 -12.20 -7.06 3.87
N ILE A 14 -11.15 -7.36 4.61
CA ILE A 14 -9.76 -7.10 4.26
C ILE A 14 -9.32 -8.10 3.18
N ARG A 15 -8.70 -7.59 2.13
CA ARG A 15 -8.09 -8.37 1.06
C ARG A 15 -6.58 -8.41 1.26
N ILE A 16 -6.03 -9.59 1.43
CA ILE A 16 -4.60 -9.79 1.62
C ILE A 16 -3.94 -9.83 0.25
N GLU A 17 -3.22 -8.76 -0.11
CA GLU A 17 -2.48 -8.64 -1.37
C GLU A 17 -0.96 -8.68 -1.07
N PRO A 18 -0.31 -9.86 -1.23
CA PRO A 18 1.14 -9.97 -1.05
C PRO A 18 1.94 -9.08 -2.02
N GLY A 19 1.34 -8.70 -3.16
CA GLY A 19 1.92 -7.74 -4.09
C GLY A 19 2.35 -6.41 -3.45
N LEU A 20 1.66 -5.98 -2.39
CA LEU A 20 1.95 -4.74 -1.66
C LEU A 20 3.23 -4.82 -0.80
N PHE A 21 3.87 -5.99 -0.74
CA PHE A 21 5.05 -6.19 0.09
C PHE A 21 6.22 -5.27 -0.32
N GLN A 22 6.98 -4.87 0.70
CA GLN A 22 8.10 -3.93 0.60
C GLN A 22 9.22 -4.39 -0.35
N TRP A 23 10.20 -3.51 -0.56
CA TRP A 23 11.38 -3.78 -1.37
C TRP A 23 12.18 -4.99 -0.85
N MET A 24 12.44 -5.97 -1.72
CA MET A 24 13.18 -7.21 -1.40
C MET A 24 14.63 -6.95 -0.99
N HIS A 25 15.20 -5.78 -1.32
CA HIS A 25 16.51 -5.35 -0.81
C HIS A 25 16.61 -5.38 0.74
N TRP A 26 15.49 -5.25 1.44
CA TRP A 26 15.42 -5.34 2.90
C TRP A 26 15.23 -6.78 3.42
N CYS A 27 14.98 -7.75 2.55
CA CYS A 27 14.70 -9.15 2.86
C CYS A 27 15.93 -10.03 2.66
N LYS A 28 17.07 -9.66 3.26
CA LYS A 28 18.35 -10.38 3.11
C LYS A 28 18.33 -11.83 3.61
N HIS A 29 17.33 -12.19 4.41
CA HIS A 29 17.17 -13.52 4.99
C HIS A 29 15.91 -14.22 4.46
N GLY A 30 15.46 -13.83 3.27
CA GLY A 30 14.21 -14.31 2.68
C GLY A 30 12.99 -13.60 3.22
N LEU A 31 11.83 -14.09 2.79
CA LEU A 31 10.53 -13.57 3.23
C LEU A 31 10.22 -14.01 4.67
N PRO A 32 9.57 -13.14 5.47
CA PRO A 32 8.97 -13.56 6.72
C PRO A 32 7.97 -14.72 6.52
N PRO A 33 7.75 -15.57 7.53
CA PRO A 33 6.71 -16.58 7.49
C PRO A 33 5.33 -15.93 7.61
N PHE A 34 4.80 -15.43 6.49
CA PHE A 34 3.50 -14.75 6.46
C PHE A 34 2.36 -15.68 6.86
N MET A 35 1.37 -15.11 7.57
CA MET A 35 0.07 -15.75 7.71
C MET A 35 -0.68 -15.70 6.38
N ASN A 36 -1.32 -16.80 6.01
CA ASN A 36 -2.26 -16.82 4.89
C ASN A 36 -3.64 -16.29 5.31
N ALA A 37 -4.52 -16.08 4.33
CA ALA A 37 -5.86 -15.52 4.55
C ALA A 37 -6.69 -16.33 5.56
N GLU A 38 -6.60 -17.67 5.52
CA GLU A 38 -7.27 -18.57 6.46
C GLU A 38 -6.74 -18.43 7.90
N GLN A 39 -5.43 -18.26 8.06
CA GLN A 39 -4.80 -18.02 9.36
C GLN A 39 -5.24 -16.66 9.94
N PHE A 40 -5.30 -15.61 9.13
CA PHE A 40 -5.82 -14.31 9.57
C PHE A 40 -7.30 -14.38 9.95
N ASN A 41 -8.12 -15.08 9.16
CA ASN A 41 -9.53 -15.27 9.48
C ASN A 41 -9.72 -16.02 10.81
N ARG A 42 -8.93 -17.10 11.05
CA ARG A 42 -8.94 -17.81 12.35
C ARG A 42 -8.46 -16.95 13.51
N ALA A 43 -7.59 -15.96 13.27
CA ALA A 43 -7.14 -15.01 14.27
C ALA A 43 -8.16 -13.90 14.57
N GLY A 44 -9.35 -13.91 13.93
CA GLY A 44 -10.43 -12.96 14.18
C GLY A 44 -10.43 -11.71 13.30
N PHE A 45 -9.58 -11.65 12.27
CA PHE A 45 -9.63 -10.57 11.29
C PHE A 45 -10.75 -10.83 10.27
N SER A 46 -11.47 -9.77 9.88
CA SER A 46 -12.48 -9.86 8.82
C SER A 46 -11.81 -9.95 7.45
N ILE A 47 -11.56 -11.16 6.95
CA ILE A 47 -10.83 -11.41 5.69
C ILE A 47 -11.79 -11.84 4.56
N ASP A 48 -11.54 -11.34 3.35
CA ASP A 48 -12.17 -11.84 2.13
C ASP A 48 -11.44 -13.08 1.62
N LEU A 49 -11.90 -14.26 2.07
CA LEU A 49 -11.32 -15.55 1.64
C LEU A 49 -11.55 -15.87 0.15
N SER A 50 -12.44 -15.13 -0.53
CA SER A 50 -12.69 -15.32 -1.97
C SER A 50 -11.76 -14.50 -2.85
N TYR A 51 -11.03 -13.55 -2.25
CA TYR A 51 -10.08 -12.70 -2.96
C TYR A 51 -8.90 -13.50 -3.50
N LYS A 52 -8.58 -13.26 -4.77
CA LYS A 52 -7.39 -13.78 -5.43
C LYS A 52 -6.41 -12.64 -5.58
N ALA A 53 -5.24 -12.77 -4.94
CA ALA A 53 -4.16 -11.81 -5.07
C ALA A 53 -3.74 -11.64 -6.54
N ILE A 54 -3.44 -10.40 -6.91
CA ILE A 54 -2.94 -10.02 -8.24
C ILE A 54 -1.48 -10.45 -8.36
N ASP A 55 -0.70 -10.30 -7.29
CA ASP A 55 0.71 -10.63 -7.29
C ASP A 55 1.13 -11.37 -6.02
N ASP A 56 2.32 -11.96 -6.04
CA ASP A 56 2.82 -12.79 -4.95
C ASP A 56 4.28 -12.45 -4.63
N ALA A 57 4.52 -11.99 -3.40
CA ALA A 57 5.84 -11.64 -2.93
C ALA A 57 6.85 -12.80 -3.05
N ALA A 58 6.38 -14.05 -2.99
CA ALA A 58 7.23 -15.23 -3.18
C ALA A 58 7.86 -15.34 -4.57
N LYS A 59 7.35 -14.58 -5.55
CA LYS A 59 7.83 -14.59 -6.95
C LYS A 59 8.74 -13.41 -7.27
N PHE A 60 8.93 -12.49 -6.33
CA PHE A 60 9.78 -11.32 -6.54
C PHE A 60 11.25 -11.70 -6.63
N ASP A 61 12.00 -10.99 -7.47
CA ASP A 61 13.45 -11.15 -7.53
C ASP A 61 14.07 -10.66 -6.20
N GLU A 62 14.79 -11.53 -5.51
CA GLU A 62 15.54 -11.17 -4.30
C GLU A 62 16.59 -10.06 -4.56
N LYS A 63 17.02 -9.93 -5.81
CA LYS A 63 17.97 -8.91 -6.28
C LYS A 63 17.29 -7.69 -6.90
N GLU A 64 15.97 -7.54 -6.75
CA GLU A 64 15.22 -6.46 -7.41
C GLU A 64 15.86 -5.09 -7.12
N THR A 65 16.03 -4.30 -8.18
CA THR A 65 16.51 -2.93 -8.05
C THR A 65 15.40 -2.04 -7.47
N LEU A 66 15.74 -0.80 -7.11
CA LEU A 66 14.72 0.16 -6.68
C LEU A 66 13.72 0.42 -7.82
N LEU A 67 14.20 0.47 -9.07
CA LEU A 67 13.35 0.67 -10.23
C LEU A 67 12.39 -0.50 -10.43
N ASP A 68 12.83 -1.74 -10.22
CA ASP A 68 11.97 -2.92 -10.28
C ASP A 68 10.87 -2.85 -9.22
N TYR A 69 11.20 -2.46 -7.99
CA TYR A 69 10.23 -2.25 -6.92
C TYR A 69 9.16 -1.20 -7.30
N TYR A 70 9.60 -0.06 -7.87
CA TYR A 70 8.69 0.96 -8.41
C TYR A 70 7.79 0.40 -9.51
N ASN A 71 8.36 -0.32 -10.47
CA ASN A 71 7.64 -0.87 -11.61
C ASN A 71 6.58 -1.89 -11.19
N ARG A 72 6.91 -2.85 -10.30
CA ARG A 72 5.91 -3.81 -9.81
C ARG A 72 4.84 -3.15 -8.95
N SER A 73 5.20 -2.14 -8.14
CA SER A 73 4.23 -1.37 -7.36
C SER A 73 3.26 -0.63 -8.27
N PHE A 74 3.76 -0.02 -9.35
CA PHE A 74 2.96 0.68 -10.32
C PHE A 74 2.06 -0.27 -11.13
N ALA A 75 2.57 -1.43 -11.55
CA ALA A 75 1.77 -2.44 -12.22
C ALA A 75 0.63 -2.95 -11.32
N LEU A 76 0.93 -3.21 -10.04
CA LEU A 76 -0.04 -3.66 -9.06
C LEU A 76 -1.16 -2.62 -8.84
N VAL A 77 -0.82 -1.36 -8.57
CA VAL A 77 -1.84 -0.33 -8.32
C VAL A 77 -2.73 -0.14 -9.55
N ARG A 78 -2.18 -0.23 -10.77
CA ARG A 78 -2.95 -0.20 -12.01
C ARG A 78 -3.94 -1.36 -12.07
N GLY A 79 -3.49 -2.59 -11.80
CA GLY A 79 -4.38 -3.77 -11.78
C GLY A 79 -5.48 -3.68 -10.71
N ILE A 80 -5.17 -3.11 -9.53
CA ILE A 80 -6.17 -2.86 -8.48
C ILE A 80 -7.21 -1.85 -8.97
N LEU A 81 -6.79 -0.73 -9.56
CA LEU A 81 -7.68 0.32 -10.08
C LEU A 81 -8.53 -0.17 -11.25
N ASP A 82 -7.96 -0.95 -12.17
CA ASP A 82 -8.69 -1.53 -13.30
C ASP A 82 -9.79 -2.50 -12.83
N SER A 83 -9.58 -3.17 -11.69
CA SER A 83 -10.56 -4.06 -11.05
C SER A 83 -11.63 -3.33 -10.23
N HIS A 84 -11.42 -2.05 -9.94
CA HIS A 84 -12.27 -1.20 -9.10
C HIS A 84 -12.42 0.18 -9.73
N PRO A 85 -13.16 0.30 -10.84
CA PRO A 85 -13.25 1.54 -11.62
C PRO A 85 -13.95 2.70 -10.88
N GLU A 86 -14.65 2.40 -9.78
CA GLU A 86 -15.37 3.38 -8.97
C GLU A 86 -15.17 3.11 -7.48
N GLY A 87 -15.32 4.17 -6.67
CA GLY A 87 -15.25 4.11 -5.22
C GLY A 87 -13.89 4.52 -4.66
N THR A 88 -13.73 4.28 -3.35
CA THR A 88 -12.50 4.62 -2.61
C THR A 88 -11.82 3.35 -2.17
N ILE A 89 -10.51 3.25 -2.42
CA ILE A 89 -9.69 2.10 -2.05
C ILE A 89 -8.67 2.57 -1.00
N LEU A 90 -8.62 1.86 0.13
CA LEU A 90 -7.55 2.04 1.12
C LEU A 90 -6.50 0.95 0.90
N LEU A 91 -5.29 1.36 0.51
CA LEU A 91 -4.13 0.47 0.41
C LEU A 91 -3.26 0.63 1.67
N VAL A 92 -3.15 -0.44 2.44
CA VAL A 92 -2.30 -0.48 3.63
C VAL A 92 -1.06 -1.31 3.32
N GLY A 93 0.11 -0.70 3.44
CA GLY A 93 1.39 -1.32 3.11
C GLY A 93 2.51 -0.78 3.98
N HIS A 94 3.67 -0.52 3.37
CA HIS A 94 4.88 -0.09 4.06
C HIS A 94 5.16 1.39 3.78
N ALA A 95 6.16 1.97 4.47
CA ALA A 95 6.56 3.36 4.25
C ALA A 95 6.86 3.66 2.76
N GLY A 96 7.49 2.73 2.05
CA GLY A 96 7.76 2.85 0.62
C GLY A 96 6.51 2.91 -0.25
N SER A 97 5.44 2.20 0.14
CA SER A 97 4.19 2.09 -0.61
C SER A 97 3.54 3.44 -0.87
N LEU A 98 3.66 4.41 0.05
CA LEU A 98 3.12 5.77 -0.12
C LEU A 98 3.64 6.44 -1.40
N ASP A 99 4.90 6.19 -1.78
CA ASP A 99 5.54 6.78 -2.95
C ASP A 99 5.57 5.82 -4.14
N THR A 100 5.88 4.53 -3.95
CA THR A 100 5.97 3.59 -5.08
C THR A 100 4.63 3.29 -5.74
N LEU A 101 3.52 3.31 -5.00
CA LEU A 101 2.17 3.11 -5.56
C LEU A 101 1.62 4.38 -6.22
N THR A 102 2.10 5.58 -5.88
CA THR A 102 1.42 6.83 -6.29
C THR A 102 2.23 7.68 -7.25
N ARG A 103 3.57 7.56 -7.23
CA ARG A 103 4.45 8.45 -7.98
C ARG A 103 4.29 8.32 -9.50
N GLN A 104 4.44 7.10 -10.03
CA GLN A 104 4.22 6.82 -11.45
C GLN A 104 2.76 7.00 -11.86
N LEU A 105 1.82 6.65 -10.97
CA LEU A 105 0.39 6.86 -11.19
C LEU A 105 0.09 8.35 -11.46
N SER A 106 0.75 9.26 -10.73
CA SER A 106 0.67 10.71 -10.96
C SER A 106 1.66 11.27 -12.00
N GLY A 107 2.14 10.43 -12.92
CA GLY A 107 3.00 10.85 -14.04
C GLY A 107 4.42 11.26 -13.67
N LYS A 108 4.86 11.02 -12.42
CA LYS A 108 6.24 11.33 -11.98
C LYS A 108 7.15 10.11 -12.18
N LYS A 109 8.42 10.36 -12.46
CA LYS A 109 9.44 9.30 -12.57
C LYS A 109 9.75 8.70 -11.20
N PRO A 110 10.10 7.40 -11.11
CA PRO A 110 10.69 6.77 -9.93
C PRO A 110 11.80 7.61 -9.30
N ARG A 111 11.95 7.53 -7.99
CA ARG A 111 13.04 8.24 -7.29
C ARG A 111 14.35 7.49 -7.43
N GLU A 112 15.43 8.26 -7.40
CA GLU A 112 16.75 7.72 -7.14
C GLU A 112 16.89 7.28 -5.68
N ARG A 113 17.83 6.35 -5.42
CA ARG A 113 17.99 5.72 -4.10
C ARG A 113 18.17 6.72 -2.96
N ALA A 114 18.94 7.79 -3.17
CA ALA A 114 19.19 8.80 -2.14
C ALA A 114 17.90 9.56 -1.77
N GLU A 115 17.10 9.96 -2.76
CA GLU A 115 15.82 10.64 -2.54
C GLU A 115 14.79 9.71 -1.89
N PHE A 116 14.74 8.45 -2.34
CA PHE A 116 13.84 7.46 -1.76
C PHE A 116 14.17 7.21 -0.28
N ARG A 117 15.46 7.11 0.07
CA ARG A 117 15.90 7.02 1.47
C ARG A 117 15.47 8.23 2.29
N GLN A 118 15.64 9.44 1.78
CA GLN A 118 15.18 10.66 2.47
C GLN A 118 13.66 10.69 2.65
N PHE A 119 12.91 10.21 1.65
CA PHE A 119 11.47 10.07 1.74
C PHE A 119 11.09 9.12 2.89
N LEU A 120 11.66 7.91 2.92
CA LEU A 120 11.38 6.92 3.97
C LEU A 120 11.65 7.43 5.38
N HIS A 121 12.76 8.16 5.58
CA HIS A 121 13.10 8.73 6.89
C HIS A 121 12.09 9.79 7.38
N LYS A 122 11.27 10.35 6.49
CA LYS A 122 10.23 11.33 6.82
C LYS A 122 8.84 10.68 6.96
N THR A 123 8.71 9.39 6.67
CA THR A 123 7.44 8.67 6.73
C THR A 123 7.23 8.09 8.12
N SER A 124 6.23 8.59 8.84
CA SER A 124 5.82 8.07 10.15
C SER A 124 4.86 6.88 10.02
N TYR A 125 4.60 6.19 11.14
CA TYR A 125 3.46 5.28 11.23
C TYR A 125 2.16 6.01 10.90
N LEU A 126 1.25 5.29 10.24
CA LEU A 126 -0.04 5.82 9.76
C LEU A 126 0.06 7.05 8.85
N ALA A 127 1.23 7.32 8.28
CA ALA A 127 1.32 8.30 7.20
C ALA A 127 0.42 7.85 6.04
N ILE A 128 -0.32 8.81 5.48
CA ILE A 128 -1.30 8.57 4.43
C ILE A 128 -1.27 9.71 3.42
N ASN A 129 -1.47 9.36 2.16
CA ASN A 129 -1.69 10.28 1.07
C ASN A 129 -2.89 9.82 0.24
N GLU A 130 -3.72 10.76 -0.16
CA GLU A 130 -4.82 10.56 -1.07
C GLU A 130 -4.40 10.90 -2.50
N VAL A 131 -4.82 10.06 -3.44
CA VAL A 131 -4.67 10.25 -4.87
C VAL A 131 -6.06 10.23 -5.49
N ILE A 132 -6.41 11.27 -6.24
CA ILE A 132 -7.72 11.39 -6.89
C ILE A 132 -7.53 11.40 -8.40
N GLU A 133 -8.36 10.65 -9.11
CA GLU A 133 -8.52 10.77 -10.56
C GLU A 133 -9.46 11.92 -10.92
N ARG A 134 -9.00 12.85 -11.76
CA ARG A 134 -9.82 13.91 -12.36
C ARG A 134 -9.42 14.08 -13.83
N ASN A 135 -10.40 14.10 -14.74
CA ASN A 135 -10.17 14.22 -16.17
C ASN A 135 -9.16 13.18 -16.71
N ASN A 136 -9.29 11.93 -16.26
CA ASN A 136 -8.39 10.81 -16.59
C ASN A 136 -6.92 11.02 -16.16
N GLU A 137 -6.67 11.90 -15.20
CA GLU A 137 -5.35 12.12 -14.60
C GLU A 137 -5.41 11.87 -13.09
N TRP A 138 -4.46 11.08 -12.58
CA TRP A 138 -4.30 10.84 -11.15
C TRP A 138 -3.41 11.89 -10.50
N LYS A 139 -3.88 12.52 -9.42
CA LYS A 139 -3.13 13.57 -8.71
C LYS A 139 -3.07 13.26 -7.23
N VAL A 140 -1.85 13.25 -6.67
CA VAL A 140 -1.64 13.25 -5.22
C VAL A 140 -2.08 14.59 -4.67
N ILE A 141 -3.06 14.60 -3.76
CA ILE A 141 -3.62 15.82 -3.17
C ILE A 141 -3.16 16.07 -1.73
N GLY A 142 -2.47 15.10 -1.11
CA GLY A 142 -1.94 15.21 0.25
C GLY A 142 -2.67 14.27 1.23
N SER A 143 -2.51 14.49 2.53
CA SER A 143 -3.18 13.66 3.53
C SER A 143 -4.67 14.02 3.63
N PRO A 144 -5.59 13.04 3.55
CA PRO A 144 -7.03 13.29 3.75
C PRO A 144 -7.41 13.54 5.21
N ILE A 145 -6.49 13.25 6.15
CA ILE A 145 -6.70 13.36 7.60
C ILE A 145 -5.52 14.07 8.29
N PRO A 146 -5.72 14.67 9.47
CA PRO A 146 -4.63 15.23 10.25
C PRO A 146 -3.56 14.19 10.62
N SER A 147 -2.30 14.62 10.68
CA SER A 147 -1.20 13.75 11.08
C SER A 147 -1.33 13.30 12.54
N LEU A 148 -1.01 12.04 12.81
CA LEU A 148 -0.87 11.52 14.17
C LEU A 148 0.58 11.65 14.64
N ILE A 149 0.80 12.34 15.76
CA ILE A 149 2.11 12.52 16.37
C ILE A 149 2.00 12.13 17.84
N ASN A 150 2.88 11.24 18.29
CA ASN A 150 3.09 10.93 19.70
C ASN A 150 4.59 10.95 20.00
N SER A 151 4.94 11.27 21.24
CA SER A 151 6.27 10.99 21.77
C SER A 151 6.30 9.57 22.31
N GLY A 152 7.46 8.92 22.25
CA GLY A 152 7.65 7.63 22.92
C GLY A 152 7.29 7.76 24.40
N LEU A 153 6.62 6.75 24.95
CA LEU A 153 6.59 6.57 26.39
C LEU A 153 7.98 6.06 26.77
N ASP A 154 8.84 6.95 27.27
CA ASP A 154 10.00 6.51 28.05
C ASP A 154 9.43 5.63 29.17
N ARG A 155 9.81 4.36 29.17
CA ARG A 155 9.26 3.37 30.10
C ARG A 155 9.58 3.83 31.53
N CYS A 156 8.58 4.28 32.27
CA CYS A 156 8.53 4.14 33.73
C CYS A 156 8.39 2.66 34.09
#